data_AF-A0A0F6WFM7-F1
#
_entry.id   AF-A0A0F6WFM7-F1
#
_cell.length_a   1.000
_cell.length_b   1.000
_cell.length_c   1.000
_cell.angle_alpha   90.00
_cell.angle_beta   90.00
_cell.angle_gamma   90.00
#
_symmetry.space_group_name_H-M   'P 1'
#
loop_
_entity.id
_entity.type
_entity.pdbx_description
1 polymer ?
#
loop_
_entity_poly.entity_id
_entity_poly.type
_entity_poly.pdbx_seq_one_letter_code
_entity_poly.pdbx_strand_id
1 'polypeptide(L)'
;MTPELEIIVVRDPDGPARIEAFLGGEPIDATEFVIDAGAGWHWEDWKHARDENLAAASEKARAALRGHYDDPPGGDYVEDRDDEPWIDENAA
;
A
#
# COMPACT_ATOMS: atom_id res chain seq x y z
N MET A 1 -17.72 -23.09 -8.13
CA MET A 1 -17.73 -21.64 -8.34
C MET A 1 -16.72 -21.04 -7.38
N THR A 2 -15.89 -20.10 -7.84
CA THR A 2 -15.04 -19.31 -6.93
C THR A 2 -15.94 -18.28 -6.25
N PRO A 3 -15.92 -18.13 -4.92
CA PRO A 3 -16.70 -17.11 -4.24
C PRO A 3 -16.27 -15.71 -4.69
N GLU A 4 -17.23 -14.79 -4.80
CA GLU A 4 -16.98 -13.39 -5.12
C GLU A 4 -16.44 -12.66 -3.89
N LEU A 5 -15.41 -11.83 -4.09
CA LEU A 5 -14.86 -10.95 -3.06
C LEU A 5 -15.41 -9.53 -3.29
N GLU A 6 -16.15 -9.02 -2.31
CA GLU A 6 -16.68 -7.66 -2.29
C GLU A 6 -15.90 -6.85 -1.25
N ILE A 7 -15.45 -5.65 -1.62
CA ILE A 7 -14.69 -4.75 -0.74
C ILE A 7 -15.36 -3.38 -0.75
N ILE A 8 -15.68 -2.87 0.44
CA ILE A 8 -16.19 -1.51 0.64
C ILE A 8 -15.08 -0.68 1.27
N VAL A 9 -14.71 0.41 0.60
CA VAL A 9 -13.69 1.37 1.05
C VAL A 9 -14.39 2.67 1.44
N VAL A 10 -14.44 2.98 2.73
CA VAL A 10 -14.95 4.26 3.24
C VAL A 10 -13.77 5.15 3.56
N ARG A 11 -13.48 6.13 2.69
CA ARG A 11 -12.35 7.05 2.88
C ARG A 11 -12.67 8.15 3.88
N ASP A 12 -11.77 8.33 4.84
CA ASP A 12 -11.70 9.53 5.67
C ASP A 12 -10.78 10.54 4.97
N PRO A 13 -11.21 11.78 4.68
CA PRO A 13 -10.34 12.78 4.06
C PRO A 13 -9.14 13.16 4.94
N ASP A 14 -9.24 12.97 6.26
CA ASP A 14 -8.25 13.39 7.24
C ASP A 14 -7.58 12.18 7.94
N GLY A 15 -7.80 10.96 7.45
CA GLY A 15 -7.39 9.75 8.16
C GLY A 15 -7.38 8.47 7.31
N PRO A 16 -7.11 7.31 7.95
CA PRO A 16 -7.12 6.02 7.26
C PRO A 16 -8.53 5.64 6.79
N ALA A 17 -8.61 4.88 5.70
CA ALA A 17 -9.88 4.35 5.26
C ALA A 17 -10.39 3.26 6.20
N ARG A 18 -11.71 3.11 6.26
CA ARG A 18 -12.35 1.93 6.86
C ARG A 18 -12.66 0.93 5.75
N ILE A 19 -12.14 -0.28 5.91
CA ILE A 19 -12.37 -1.39 4.97
C ILE A 19 -13.35 -2.40 5.56
N GLU A 20 -14.31 -2.80 4.75
CA GLU A 20 -15.20 -3.94 5.01
C GLU A 20 -15.07 -4.92 3.84
N ALA A 21 -14.90 -6.21 4.12
CA ALA A 21 -14.72 -7.24 3.11
C ALA A 21 -15.69 -8.41 3.32
N PHE A 22 -16.25 -8.93 2.23
CA PHE A 22 -17.19 -10.04 2.23
C PHE A 22 -16.78 -11.06 1.16
N LEU A 23 -16.75 -12.36 1.52
CA LEU A 23 -16.45 -13.45 0.60
C LEU A 23 -17.68 -14.33 0.42
N GLY A 24 -18.35 -14.21 -0.73
CA GLY A 24 -19.63 -14.87 -0.97
C GLY A 24 -20.74 -14.39 -0.03
N GLY A 25 -20.70 -13.11 0.37
CA GLY A 25 -21.65 -12.48 1.30
C GLY A 25 -21.33 -12.63 2.79
N GLU A 26 -20.34 -13.43 3.17
CA GLU A 26 -19.91 -13.59 4.58
C GLU A 26 -18.77 -12.63 4.93
N PRO A 27 -18.82 -11.93 6.08
CA PRO A 27 -17.79 -10.97 6.47
C PRO A 27 -16.45 -11.67 6.76
N ILE A 28 -15.36 -11.05 6.31
CA ILE A 28 -13.99 -11.50 6.56
C ILE A 28 -13.11 -10.33 7.01
N ASP A 29 -12.05 -10.65 7.77
CA ASP A 29 -11.01 -9.67 8.10
C ASP A 29 -10.16 -9.36 6.86
N ALA A 30 -9.86 -8.08 6.66
CA ALA A 30 -8.97 -7.62 5.60
C ALA A 30 -7.91 -6.68 6.18
N THR A 31 -6.69 -6.79 5.66
CA THR A 31 -5.62 -5.81 5.88
C THR A 31 -5.53 -4.94 4.65
N GLU A 32 -5.58 -3.62 4.85
CA GLU A 32 -5.40 -2.64 3.79
C GLU A 32 -3.93 -2.23 3.69
N PHE A 33 -3.44 -2.07 2.46
CA PHE A 33 -2.19 -1.39 2.17
C PHE A 33 -2.47 -0.32 1.13
N VAL A 34 -2.22 0.94 1.47
CA VAL A 34 -2.42 2.08 0.57
C VAL A 34 -1.06 2.55 0.04
N ILE A 35 -0.94 2.61 -1.28
CA ILE A 35 0.22 3.18 -1.97
C ILE A 35 -0.27 4.41 -2.72
N ASP A 36 0.02 5.58 -2.18
CA ASP A 36 -0.38 6.87 -2.75
C ASP A 36 0.79 7.83 -2.76
N ALA A 37 1.70 7.66 -3.73
CA ALA A 37 2.83 8.58 -3.90
C ALA A 37 2.38 10.01 -4.22
N GLY A 38 1.16 10.17 -4.76
CA GLY A 38 0.56 11.46 -5.11
C GLY A 38 0.18 12.33 -3.92
N ALA A 39 0.27 11.83 -2.68
CA ALA A 39 -0.12 12.57 -1.49
C ALA A 39 0.88 13.67 -1.05
N GLY A 40 2.01 13.84 -1.77
CA GLY A 40 3.00 14.88 -1.47
C GLY A 40 3.94 14.51 -0.32
N TRP A 41 4.51 13.30 -0.36
CA TRP A 41 5.42 12.80 0.67
C TRP A 41 6.80 13.44 0.59
N HIS A 42 7.46 13.61 1.74
CA HIS A 42 8.92 13.66 1.77
C HIS A 42 9.49 12.24 1.66
N TRP A 43 10.66 12.11 1.03
CA TRP A 43 11.27 10.81 0.76
C TRP A 43 11.50 9.94 2.01
N GLU A 44 11.86 10.54 3.15
CA GLU A 44 12.04 9.80 4.41
C GLU A 44 10.73 9.17 4.90
N ASP A 45 9.64 9.95 4.89
CA ASP A 45 8.31 9.48 5.30
C ASP A 45 7.76 8.41 4.34
N TRP A 46 8.02 8.58 3.04
CA TRP A 46 7.69 7.57 2.04
C TRP A 46 8.41 6.24 2.31
N LYS A 47 9.73 6.27 2.56
CA LYS A 47 10.50 5.06 2.90
C LYS A 47 9.98 4.40 4.17
N HIS A 48 9.66 5.20 5.19
CA HIS A 48 9.11 4.68 6.44
C HIS A 48 7.78 3.95 6.20
N ALA A 49 6.81 4.59 5.53
CA ALA A 49 5.51 3.97 5.22
C ALA A 49 5.64 2.73 4.32
N ARG A 50 6.55 2.77 3.32
CA ARG A 50 6.90 1.63 2.46
C ARG A 50 7.39 0.45 3.30
N ASP A 51 8.39 0.67 4.14
CA ASP A 51 9.04 -0.39 4.91
C ASP A 51 8.09 -0.98 5.96
N GLU A 52 7.24 -0.18 6.58
CA GLU A 52 6.17 -0.65 7.48
C GLU A 52 5.17 -1.55 6.76
N ASN A 53 4.69 -1.13 5.58
CA ASN A 53 3.75 -1.91 4.78
C ASN A 53 4.38 -3.25 4.33
N LEU A 54 5.62 -3.22 3.87
CA LEU A 54 6.36 -4.44 3.46
C LEU A 54 6.54 -5.41 4.64
N ALA A 55 6.92 -4.89 5.81
CA ALA A 55 7.10 -5.71 7.02
C ALA A 55 5.79 -6.35 7.50
N ALA A 56 4.68 -5.62 7.45
CA ALA A 56 3.36 -6.09 7.89
C ALA A 56 2.71 -7.07 6.90
N ALA A 57 3.08 -7.02 5.61
CA ALA A 57 2.45 -7.83 4.58
C ALA A 57 2.83 -9.32 4.65
N SER A 58 1.86 -10.18 4.32
CA SER A 58 2.09 -11.61 4.04
C SER A 58 3.02 -11.78 2.84
N GLU A 59 3.71 -12.91 2.72
CA GLU A 59 4.72 -13.16 1.67
C GLU A 59 4.23 -12.81 0.25
N LYS A 60 3.03 -13.27 -0.13
CA LYS A 60 2.47 -13.00 -1.46
C LYS A 60 2.05 -11.54 -1.63
N ALA A 61 1.47 -10.93 -0.60
CA ALA A 61 1.10 -9.52 -0.64
C ALA A 61 2.34 -8.64 -0.73
N ARG A 62 3.39 -8.95 0.04
CA ARG A 62 4.68 -8.27 0.03
C ARG A 62 5.33 -8.31 -1.35
N ALA A 63 5.32 -9.46 -2.03
CA ALA A 63 5.84 -9.56 -3.40
C ALA A 63 5.09 -8.62 -4.37
N ALA A 64 3.77 -8.51 -4.24
CA ALA A 64 2.97 -7.56 -5.02
C ALA A 64 3.26 -6.10 -4.64
N LEU A 65 3.33 -5.79 -3.34
CA LEU A 65 3.63 -4.46 -2.83
C LEU A 65 5.00 -3.98 -3.32
N ARG A 66 6.04 -4.82 -3.31
CA ARG A 66 7.36 -4.47 -3.86
C ARG A 66 7.25 -4.00 -5.31
N GLY A 67 6.47 -4.70 -6.13
CA GLY A 67 6.26 -4.30 -7.53
C GLY A 67 5.54 -2.95 -7.67
N HIS A 68 4.62 -2.62 -6.77
CA HIS A 68 3.94 -1.32 -6.78
C HIS A 68 4.79 -0.18 -6.20
N TYR A 69 5.69 -0.48 -5.26
CA TYR A 69 6.60 0.51 -4.69
C TYR A 69 7.80 0.81 -5.58
N ASP A 70 8.19 -0.10 -6.48
CA ASP A 70 9.35 0.07 -7.39
C ASP A 70 9.09 1.04 -8.55
N ASP A 71 7.82 1.31 -8.87
CA ASP A 71 7.38 2.31 -9.84
C ASP A 71 5.99 2.83 -9.47
N PRO A 72 5.87 3.62 -8.38
CA PRO A 72 4.57 4.00 -7.84
C PRO A 72 3.90 5.05 -8.75
N PRO A 73 2.62 4.88 -9.09
CA PRO A 73 1.86 5.94 -9.74
C PRO A 73 1.89 7.22 -8.90
N GLY A 74 2.30 8.33 -9.51
CA GLY A 74 2.47 9.60 -8.81
C GLY A 74 3.81 9.76 -8.08
N GLY A 75 4.81 8.91 -8.36
CA GLY A 75 6.15 9.03 -7.79
C GLY A 75 6.80 10.41 -7.96
N ASP A 76 6.43 11.15 -9.03
CA ASP A 76 6.91 12.52 -9.26
C ASP A 76 6.47 13.54 -8.18
N TYR A 77 5.48 13.18 -7.35
CA TYR A 77 5.04 14.00 -6.22
C TYR A 77 5.78 13.69 -4.90
N VAL A 78 6.70 12.74 -4.90
CA VAL A 78 7.55 12.46 -3.74
C VAL A 78 8.78 13.37 -3.79
N GLU A 79 8.90 14.24 -2.80
CA GLU A 79 9.96 15.23 -2.69
C GLU A 79 11.23 14.62 -2.09
N ASP A 80 12.40 15.21 -2.36
CA ASP A 80 13.69 14.87 -1.75
C ASP A 80 14.24 13.45 -2.05
N ARG A 81 13.79 12.79 -3.13
CA ARG A 81 14.29 11.46 -3.53
C ARG A 81 15.74 11.48 -4.06
N ASP A 82 16.17 12.58 -4.70
CA ASP A 82 17.52 12.72 -5.29
C ASP A 82 17.98 11.53 -6.16
N ASP A 83 17.06 10.95 -6.94
CA ASP A 83 17.26 9.75 -7.76
C ASP A 83 17.71 8.48 -6.99
N GLU A 84 17.48 8.43 -5.68
CA GLU A 84 17.55 7.19 -4.92
C GLU A 84 16.62 6.12 -5.51
N PRO A 85 17.01 4.84 -5.45
CA PRO A 85 16.15 3.75 -5.90
C PRO A 85 14.87 3.67 -5.07
N TRP A 86 13.76 3.36 -5.73
CA TRP A 86 12.44 3.26 -5.10
C TRP A 86 12.32 2.17 -4.04
N ILE A 87 13.07 1.08 -4.22
CA ILE A 87 13.16 -0.07 -3.32
C ILE A 87 14.64 -0.35 -3.06
N ASP A 88 14.99 -0.54 -1.79
CA ASP A 88 16.29 -1.08 -1.41
C ASP A 88 16.30 -2.60 -1.57
N GLU A 89 17.42 -3.19 -2.00
CA GLU A 89 17.54 -4.66 -2.10
C GLU A 89 17.24 -5.38 -0.76
N ASN A 90 17.43 -4.67 0.36
CA ASN A 90 17.19 -5.14 1.72
C ASN A 90 15.85 -4.69 2.33
N ALA A 91 14.98 -3.99 1.59
CA ALA A 91 13.63 -3.69 2.06
C ALA A 91 12.89 -5.01 2.34
N ALA A 92 12.26 -5.10 3.51
CA ALA A 92 11.76 -6.35 4.13
C ALA A 92 10.78 -7.14 3.26
#